data_AF-A0A952J143-F1
#
_entry.id   AF-A0A952J143-F1
#
_cell.length_a   1.000
_cell.length_b   1.000
_cell.length_c   1.000
_cell.angle_alpha   90.00
_cell.angle_beta   90.00
_cell.angle_gamma   90.00
#
_symmetry.space_group_name_H-M   'P 1'
#
loop_
_entity.id
_entity.type
_entity.pdbx_description
1 polymer ?
#
loop_
_entity_poly.entity_id
_entity_poly.type
_entity_poly.pdbx_seq_one_letter_code
_entity_poly.pdbx_strand_id
1 'polypeptide(L)'
;MSDRIFGLIVLVGSVAYFLAASNIPTGFLVDPVGPQFFPKLIASVACLCALLILLKPDTEPAWPRPMTWLRLAIAVATLLAYAYTLKPLGFLLPTAVAAAIISYQIQSRALVAVLTGIGLSVGLFLLFKYALGLGLLPVPRDWMG
;
A
#
# COMPACT_ATOMS: atom_id res chain seq x y z
N MET A 1 21.48 2.87 -17.20
CA MET A 1 20.92 1.65 -17.84
C MET A 1 19.96 0.91 -16.89
N SER A 2 20.30 0.75 -15.61
CA SER A 2 19.44 0.18 -14.56
C SER A 2 18.01 0.71 -14.58
N ASP A 3 17.83 2.04 -14.64
CA ASP A 3 16.49 2.66 -14.58
C ASP A 3 15.61 2.31 -15.76
N ARG A 4 16.19 2.13 -16.95
CA ARG A 4 15.43 1.70 -18.13
C ARG A 4 14.96 0.26 -17.99
N ILE A 5 15.79 -0.61 -17.41
CA ILE A 5 15.42 -1.99 -17.12
C ILE A 5 14.32 -2.01 -16.07
N PHE A 6 14.47 -1.25 -14.98
CA PHE A 6 13.44 -1.09 -13.96
C PHE A 6 12.13 -0.56 -14.54
N GLY A 7 12.19 0.54 -15.29
CA GLY A 7 11.02 1.11 -15.97
C GLY A 7 10.34 0.12 -16.90
N LEU A 8 11.10 -0.66 -17.68
CA LEU A 8 10.54 -1.70 -18.55
C LEU A 8 9.82 -2.80 -17.74
N ILE A 9 10.44 -3.28 -16.66
CA ILE A 9 9.84 -4.30 -15.78
C ILE A 9 8.55 -3.78 -15.15
N VAL A 10 8.56 -2.55 -14.62
CA VAL A 10 7.39 -1.93 -14.01
C VAL A 10 6.30 -1.68 -15.06
N LEU A 11 6.67 -1.28 -16.28
CA LEU A 11 5.72 -1.11 -17.39
C LEU A 11 5.01 -2.43 -17.70
N VAL A 12 5.77 -3.49 -17.97
CA VAL A 12 5.22 -4.83 -18.26
C VAL A 12 4.36 -5.33 -17.10
N GLY A 13 4.85 -5.19 -15.86
CA GLY A 13 4.12 -5.59 -14.66
C GLY A 13 2.82 -4.81 -14.46
N SER A 14 2.81 -3.50 -14.71
CA SER A 14 1.62 -2.66 -14.59
C SER A 14 0.55 -3.00 -15.64
N VAL A 15 0.96 -3.28 -16.89
CA VAL A 15 0.05 -3.74 -17.95
C VAL A 15 -0.52 -5.11 -17.59
N ALA A 16 0.32 -6.06 -17.17
CA ALA A 16 -0.13 -7.38 -16.73
C ALA A 16 -1.11 -7.28 -15.55
N TYR A 17 -0.83 -6.40 -14.58
CA TYR A 17 -1.71 -6.13 -13.44
C TYR A 17 -3.06 -5.52 -13.87
N PHE A 18 -3.06 -4.58 -14.82
CA PHE A 18 -4.29 -4.00 -15.38
C PHE A 18 -5.17 -5.06 -16.08
N LEU A 19 -4.54 -5.95 -16.86
CA LEU A 19 -5.24 -7.05 -17.51
C LEU A 19 -5.80 -8.04 -16.50
N ALA A 20 -5.03 -8.42 -15.48
CA ALA A 20 -5.49 -9.27 -14.39
C ALA A 20 -6.68 -8.63 -13.65
N ALA A 21 -6.61 -7.34 -13.34
CA ALA A 21 -7.70 -6.60 -12.70
C ALA A 21 -8.99 -6.54 -13.55
N SER A 22 -8.86 -6.61 -14.87
CA SER A 22 -10.02 -6.61 -15.79
C SER A 22 -10.79 -7.93 -15.78
N ASN A 23 -10.19 -9.00 -15.26
CA ASN A 23 -10.83 -10.30 -15.12
C ASN A 23 -11.54 -10.49 -13.76
N ILE A 24 -11.55 -9.48 -12.88
CA ILE A 24 -12.22 -9.55 -11.58
C ILE A 24 -13.74 -9.57 -11.80
N PRO A 25 -14.47 -10.62 -11.35
CA PRO A 25 -15.92 -10.67 -11.48
C PRO A 25 -16.58 -9.51 -10.72
N THR A 26 -17.53 -8.83 -11.37
CA THR A 26 -18.36 -7.82 -10.71
C THR A 26 -19.46 -8.54 -9.93
N GLY A 27 -19.40 -8.49 -8.59
CA GLY A 27 -20.45 -9.05 -7.74
C GLY A 27 -21.77 -8.27 -7.81
N PHE A 28 -22.86 -8.89 -7.35
CA PHE A 28 -24.21 -8.28 -7.32
C PHE A 28 -24.37 -7.10 -6.35
N LEU A 29 -23.39 -6.88 -5.45
CA LEU A 29 -23.37 -5.71 -4.57
C LEU A 29 -22.84 -4.52 -5.36
N VAL A 30 -23.74 -3.56 -5.62
CA VAL A 30 -23.48 -2.33 -6.37
C VAL A 30 -22.67 -1.38 -5.48
N ASP A 31 -21.40 -1.70 -5.26
CA ASP A 31 -20.45 -0.66 -4.85
C ASP A 31 -20.32 0.32 -6.02
N PRO A 32 -20.52 1.64 -5.81
CA PRO A 32 -20.65 2.64 -6.88
C PRO A 32 -19.45 2.72 -7.84
N VAL A 33 -18.29 2.21 -7.42
CA VAL A 33 -17.04 2.19 -8.20
C VAL A 33 -16.63 0.79 -8.66
N GLY A 34 -17.25 -0.28 -8.16
CA GLY A 34 -16.92 -1.67 -8.50
C GLY A 34 -15.52 -2.14 -8.04
N PRO A 35 -15.32 -3.45 -7.86
CA PRO A 35 -14.08 -4.01 -7.28
C PRO A 35 -12.85 -3.85 -8.19
N GLN A 36 -13.07 -3.62 -9.49
CA GLN A 36 -12.02 -3.50 -10.50
C GLN A 36 -11.43 -2.08 -10.62
N PHE A 37 -12.13 -1.04 -10.15
CA PHE A 37 -11.71 0.35 -10.40
C PHE A 37 -10.41 0.70 -9.70
N PHE A 38 -10.29 0.36 -8.41
CA PHE A 38 -9.11 0.68 -7.62
C PHE A 38 -7.83 -0.01 -8.16
N PRO A 39 -7.83 -1.33 -8.44
CA PRO A 39 -6.69 -1.99 -9.08
C PRO A 39 -6.31 -1.37 -10.44
N LYS A 40 -7.31 -1.04 -11.29
CA LYS A 40 -7.08 -0.42 -12.59
C LYS A 40 -6.47 0.97 -12.47
N LEU A 41 -6.91 1.78 -11.51
CA LEU A 41 -6.35 3.10 -11.26
C LEU A 41 -4.86 3.02 -10.88
N ILE A 42 -4.52 2.14 -9.93
CA ILE A 42 -3.12 1.93 -9.52
C ILE A 42 -2.27 1.47 -10.69
N ALA A 43 -2.75 0.50 -11.47
CA ALA A 43 -2.05 -0.01 -12.64
C ALA A 43 -1.76 1.09 -13.67
N SER A 44 -2.74 1.95 -13.94
CA SER A 44 -2.59 3.08 -14.87
C SER A 44 -1.56 4.11 -14.39
N VAL A 45 -1.58 4.49 -13.12
CA VAL A 45 -0.61 5.42 -12.55
C VAL A 45 0.80 4.81 -12.56
N ALA A 46 0.93 3.53 -12.20
CA ALA A 46 2.21 2.82 -12.25
C ALA A 46 2.76 2.75 -13.69
N CYS A 47 1.90 2.50 -14.68
CA CYS A 47 2.25 2.51 -16.10
C CYS A 47 2.78 3.88 -16.54
N LEU A 48 2.10 4.97 -16.15
CA LEU A 48 2.54 6.34 -16.44
C LEU A 48 3.91 6.64 -15.82
N CYS A 49 4.11 6.29 -14.54
CA CYS A 49 5.39 6.46 -13.86
C CYS A 49 6.52 5.65 -14.57
N ALA A 50 6.24 4.42 -14.99
CA ALA A 50 7.19 3.59 -15.71
C ALA A 50 7.59 4.19 -17.08
N LEU A 51 6.61 4.74 -17.81
CA LEU A 51 6.87 5.47 -19.06
C LEU A 51 7.77 6.70 -18.82
N LEU A 52 7.51 7.46 -17.76
CA LEU A 52 8.34 8.62 -17.41
C LEU A 52 9.79 8.22 -17.10
N ILE A 53 10.01 7.13 -16.36
CA ILE A 53 11.35 6.60 -16.07
C ILE A 53 12.07 6.14 -17.36
N LEU A 54 11.35 5.54 -18.30
CA LEU A 54 11.91 5.11 -19.59
C LEU A 54 12.32 6.30 -20.47
N LEU A 55 11.48 7.34 -20.51
CA LEU A 55 11.71 8.55 -21.31
C LEU A 55 12.80 9.45 -20.71
N LYS A 56 12.86 9.53 -19.38
CA LYS A 56 13.79 10.39 -18.64
C LYS A 56 14.46 9.60 -17.50
N PRO A 57 15.40 8.68 -17.82
CA PRO A 57 16.16 7.95 -16.82
C PRO A 57 17.13 8.88 -16.08
N ASP A 58 17.49 8.56 -14.84
CA ASP A 58 18.50 9.35 -14.12
C ASP A 58 19.88 9.16 -14.74
N THR A 59 20.68 10.23 -14.70
CA THR A 59 22.05 10.27 -15.21
C THR A 59 23.02 9.42 -14.38
N GLU A 60 22.76 9.27 -13.08
CA GLU A 60 23.56 8.45 -12.16
C GLU A 60 22.67 7.53 -11.31
N PRO A 61 22.46 6.27 -11.75
CA PRO A 61 21.65 5.32 -11.00
C PRO A 61 22.40 4.87 -9.73
N ALA A 62 22.05 5.46 -8.60
CA ALA A 62 22.62 5.11 -7.30
C ALA A 62 21.91 3.89 -6.70
N TRP A 63 22.64 2.77 -6.56
CA TRP A 63 22.09 1.59 -5.90
C TRP A 63 22.02 1.77 -4.38
N PRO A 64 20.95 1.25 -3.74
CA PRO A 64 20.80 1.37 -2.31
C PRO A 64 21.92 0.64 -1.55
N ARG A 65 22.38 1.26 -0.46
CA ARG A 65 23.30 0.65 0.50
C ARG A 65 22.72 -0.66 1.06
N PRO A 66 23.55 -1.62 1.50
CA PRO A 66 23.08 -2.91 2.05
C PRO A 66 22.07 -2.75 3.20
N MET A 67 22.25 -1.72 4.05
CA MET A 67 21.30 -1.42 5.12
C MET A 67 19.90 -1.01 4.60
N THR A 68 19.84 -0.34 3.44
CA THR A 68 18.57 0.05 2.81
C THR A 68 17.81 -1.18 2.31
N TRP A 69 18.50 -2.22 1.84
CA TRP A 69 17.87 -3.49 1.48
C TRP A 69 17.17 -4.16 2.67
N LEU A 70 17.81 -4.15 3.85
CA LEU A 70 17.19 -4.66 5.06
C LEU A 70 15.94 -3.86 5.44
N ARG A 71 15.99 -2.52 5.33
CA ARG A 71 14.81 -1.67 5.56
C ARG A 71 13.67 -1.98 4.59
N LEU A 72 13.99 -2.15 3.31
CA LEU A 72 12.99 -2.55 2.31
C LEU A 72 12.37 -3.92 2.63
N ALA A 73 13.18 -4.91 3.04
CA ALA A 73 12.67 -6.21 3.46
C ALA A 73 11.76 -6.11 4.69
N ILE A 74 12.13 -5.30 5.69
CA ILE A 74 11.29 -5.04 6.87
C ILE A 74 9.98 -4.37 6.45
N ALA A 75 10.01 -3.39 5.54
CA ALA A 75 8.81 -2.73 5.04
C ALA A 75 7.86 -3.72 4.34
N VAL A 76 8.38 -4.58 3.46
CA VAL A 76 7.59 -5.62 2.78
C VAL A 76 7.00 -6.60 3.78
N ALA A 77 7.81 -7.11 4.72
CA ALA A 77 7.34 -8.01 5.77
C ALA A 77 6.25 -7.37 6.65
N THR A 78 6.40 -6.09 6.99
CA THR A 78 5.40 -5.31 7.73
C THR A 78 4.08 -5.21 6.97
N LEU A 79 4.13 -4.92 5.67
CA LEU A 79 2.92 -4.82 4.84
C LEU A 79 2.22 -6.17 4.66
N LEU A 80 2.98 -7.27 4.55
CA LEU A 80 2.42 -8.62 4.52
C LEU A 80 1.76 -8.97 5.87
N ALA A 81 2.45 -8.72 6.98
CA ALA A 81 1.91 -8.96 8.31
C ALA A 81 0.64 -8.14 8.55
N TYR A 82 0.61 -6.87 8.12
CA TYR A 82 -0.57 -6.02 8.12
C TYR A 82 -1.73 -6.66 7.34
N ALA A 83 -1.50 -7.10 6.11
CA ALA A 83 -2.54 -7.72 5.28
C ALA A 83 -3.15 -8.98 5.94
N TYR A 84 -2.31 -9.83 6.54
CA TYR A 84 -2.79 -11.04 7.23
C TYR A 84 -3.50 -10.74 8.55
N THR A 85 -3.09 -9.70 9.27
CA THR A 85 -3.66 -9.34 10.57
C THR A 85 -4.92 -8.50 10.48
N LEU A 86 -5.20 -7.86 9.34
CA LEU A 86 -6.43 -7.09 9.13
C LEU A 86 -7.71 -7.89 9.38
N LYS A 87 -7.77 -9.14 8.88
CA LYS A 87 -8.96 -10.00 9.03
C LYS A 87 -9.22 -10.39 10.50
N PRO A 88 -8.23 -10.90 11.26
CA PRO A 88 -8.45 -11.26 12.66
C PRO A 88 -8.48 -10.06 13.63
N LEU A 89 -7.64 -9.04 13.43
CA LEU A 89 -7.45 -7.95 14.41
C LEU A 89 -8.29 -6.69 14.13
N GLY A 90 -8.98 -6.62 13.00
CA GLY A 90 -9.66 -5.41 12.55
C GLY A 90 -8.69 -4.37 11.99
N PHE A 91 -9.16 -3.13 11.81
CA PHE A 91 -8.40 -2.09 11.12
C PHE A 91 -7.42 -1.32 12.03
N LEU A 92 -7.82 -0.94 13.26
CA LEU A 92 -7.06 0.05 14.03
C LEU A 92 -5.66 -0.43 14.42
N LEU A 93 -5.57 -1.61 15.03
CA LEU A 93 -4.32 -2.11 15.61
C LEU A 93 -3.29 -2.46 14.53
N PRO A 94 -3.62 -3.25 13.48
CA PRO A 94 -2.70 -3.52 12.39
C PRO A 94 -2.22 -2.23 11.70
N THR A 95 -3.11 -1.27 11.47
CA THR A 95 -2.76 -0.02 10.79
C THR A 95 -1.81 0.82 11.65
N ALA A 96 -2.06 0.91 12.96
CA ALA A 96 -1.21 1.68 13.86
C ALA A 96 0.20 1.10 13.95
N VAL A 97 0.31 -0.23 14.08
CA VAL A 97 1.59 -0.92 14.15
C VAL A 97 2.36 -0.80 12.83
N ALA A 98 1.70 -1.04 11.70
CA ALA A 98 2.33 -0.95 10.39
C ALA A 98 2.82 0.48 10.11
N ALA A 99 1.95 1.48 10.33
CA ALA A 99 2.30 2.88 10.13
C ALA A 99 3.43 3.33 11.06
N ALA A 100 3.45 2.88 12.32
CA ALA A 100 4.54 3.17 13.24
C ALA A 100 5.87 2.57 12.78
N ILE A 101 5.89 1.30 12.37
CA ILE A 101 7.11 0.64 11.89
C ILE A 101 7.63 1.35 10.64
N ILE A 102 6.77 1.63 9.65
CA ILE A 102 7.18 2.34 8.43
C ILE A 102 7.66 3.76 8.75
N SER A 103 6.96 4.49 9.62
CA SER A 103 7.39 5.83 10.06
C SER A 103 8.75 5.81 10.75
N TYR A 104 9.02 4.78 11.56
CA TYR A 104 10.32 4.62 12.23
C TYR A 104 11.45 4.34 11.24
N GLN A 105 11.16 3.63 10.15
CA GLN A 105 12.15 3.38 9.09
C GLN A 105 12.53 4.64 8.30
N ILE A 106 11.62 5.61 8.19
CA ILE A 106 11.89 6.92 7.57
C ILE A 106 12.69 7.79 8.54
N GLN A 107 12.22 7.91 9.77
CA GLN A 107 12.85 8.71 10.81
C GLN A 107 12.90 7.92 12.12
N SER A 108 14.10 7.65 12.60
CA SER A 108 14.37 6.79 13.78
C SER A 108 13.97 7.41 15.14
N ARG A 109 12.88 8.19 15.19
CA ARG A 109 12.33 8.78 16.41
C ARG A 109 11.10 7.97 16.85
N ALA A 110 11.28 7.12 17.85
CA ALA A 110 10.25 6.19 18.32
C ALA A 110 8.94 6.91 18.72
N LEU A 111 9.03 8.02 19.46
CA LEU A 111 7.85 8.78 19.89
C LEU A 111 7.07 9.34 18.70
N VAL A 112 7.77 9.89 17.70
CA VAL A 112 7.14 10.40 16.47
C VAL A 112 6.49 9.25 15.71
N ALA A 113 7.16 8.12 15.58
CA ALA A 113 6.65 6.94 14.89
C ALA A 113 5.38 6.37 15.54
N VAL A 114 5.32 6.31 16.88
CA VAL A 114 4.12 5.85 17.59
C VAL A 114 2.97 6.82 17.40
N LEU A 115 3.23 8.14 17.53
CA LEU A 115 2.21 9.17 17.32
C LEU A 115 1.68 9.19 15.88
N THR A 116 2.55 9.05 14.87
CA THR A 116 2.14 8.95 13.47
C THR A 116 1.35 7.67 13.24
N GLY A 117 1.75 6.54 13.82
CA GLY A 117 1.02 5.29 13.73
C GLY A 117 -0.40 5.40 14.28
N ILE A 118 -0.55 5.90 15.50
CA ILE A 118 -1.86 6.08 16.14
C ILE A 118 -2.69 7.11 15.36
N GLY A 119 -2.11 8.27 15.05
CA GLY A 119 -2.81 9.36 14.36
C GLY A 119 -3.29 8.96 12.96
N LEU A 120 -2.46 8.24 12.20
CA LEU A 120 -2.81 7.78 10.86
C LEU A 120 -3.85 6.67 10.92
N SER A 121 -3.73 5.72 11.87
CA SER A 121 -4.73 4.67 12.06
C SER A 121 -6.12 5.23 12.40
N VAL A 122 -6.19 6.11 13.41
CA VAL A 122 -7.46 6.74 13.81
C VAL A 122 -7.99 7.65 12.70
N GLY A 123 -7.13 8.47 12.09
CA GLY A 123 -7.52 9.39 11.03
C GLY A 123 -8.09 8.67 9.81
N LEU A 124 -7.43 7.61 9.33
CA LEU A 124 -7.94 6.80 8.22
C LEU A 124 -9.22 6.05 8.60
N PHE A 125 -9.31 5.54 9.84
CA PHE A 125 -10.52 4.89 10.29
C PHE A 125 -11.72 5.85 10.26
N LEU A 126 -11.56 7.07 10.79
CA LEU A 126 -12.61 8.08 10.78
C LEU A 126 -13.00 8.47 9.35
N LEU A 127 -12.00 8.69 8.49
CA LEU A 127 -12.23 9.03 7.08
C LEU A 127 -13.01 7.92 6.37
N PHE A 128 -12.56 6.67 6.46
CA PHE A 128 -13.21 5.57 5.76
C PHE A 128 -14.58 5.22 6.34
N LYS A 129 -14.72 5.22 7.67
CA LYS A 129 -15.97 4.88 8.33
C LYS A 129 -17.04 5.94 8.13
N TYR A 130 -16.69 7.21 8.35
CA TYR A 130 -17.68 8.29 8.41
C TYR A 130 -17.76 9.12 7.13
N ALA A 131 -16.64 9.39 6.45
CA ALA A 131 -16.67 10.18 5.21
C ALA A 131 -17.00 9.33 3.98
N LEU A 132 -16.48 8.08 3.92
CA LEU A 132 -16.74 7.17 2.80
C LEU A 132 -17.85 6.13 3.08
N GLY A 133 -18.37 6.06 4.31
CA GLY A 133 -19.45 5.15 4.68
C GLY A 133 -19.08 3.66 4.62
N LEU A 134 -17.78 3.33 4.65
CA LEU A 134 -17.33 1.94 4.50
C LEU A 134 -17.58 1.14 5.78
N GLY A 135 -17.94 -0.14 5.62
CA GLY A 135 -18.18 -1.10 6.69
C GLY A 135 -16.92 -1.60 7.40
N LEU A 136 -16.01 -0.71 7.84
CA LEU A 136 -14.80 -1.11 8.55
C LEU A 136 -15.11 -1.56 9.98
N LEU A 137 -14.49 -2.69 10.34
CA LEU A 137 -14.48 -3.22 11.70
C LEU A 137 -13.26 -2.65 12.44
N PRO A 138 -13.46 -1.88 13.52
CA PRO A 138 -12.34 -1.28 14.25
C PRO A 138 -11.46 -2.32 14.97
N VAL A 139 -12.06 -3.39 15.49
CA VAL A 139 -11.42 -4.42 16.34
C VAL A 139 -11.86 -5.84 15.89
N PRO A 140 -11.30 -6.96 16.44
CA PRO A 140 -11.71 -8.31 16.07
C PRO A 140 -13.22 -8.51 16.13
N ARG A 141 -13.79 -9.32 15.21
CA ARG A 141 -15.21 -9.70 15.27
C ARG A 141 -15.56 -10.41 16.59
N ASP A 142 -14.63 -11.19 17.12
CA ASP A 142 -14.81 -11.94 18.38
C ASP A 142 -14.99 -11.03 19.60
N TRP A 143 -14.65 -9.73 19.50
CA TRP A 143 -14.86 -8.74 20.56
C TRP A 143 -16.16 -7.94 20.40
N MET A 144 -16.87 -8.10 19.28
CA MET A 144 -18.08 -7.32 18.98
C MET A 144 -19.40 -8.04 19.30
N GLY A 145 -19.36 -9.28 19.80
CA GLY A 145 -20.54 -10.06 20.19
C GLY A 145 -21.19 -10.78 19.02
#